data_AF-A0A314ZC25-F1
#
_entry.id   AF-A0A314ZC25-F1
#
_cell.length_a   1.000
_cell.length_b   1.000
_cell.length_c   1.000
_cell.angle_alpha   90.00
_cell.angle_beta   90.00
_cell.angle_gamma   90.00
#
_symmetry.space_group_name_H-M   'P 1'
#
loop_
_entity.id
_entity.type
_entity.pdbx_description
1 polymer ?
#
loop_
_entity_poly.entity_id
_entity_poly.type
_entity_poly.pdbx_seq_one_letter_code
_entity_poly.pdbx_strand_id
1 'polypeptide(L)'
;MDPGLIYDMDVQVQDYIEFLCGLGYNAKQMRAVIRRRRWSCSAQPTELNYPSFMAIFDGKDFPRAKNFSRVVTNVGNKKSIYRAVLGVPTS
;
A
#
# COMPACT_ATOMS: atom_id res chain seq x y z
N MET A 1 -17.44 -16.33 4.42
CA MET A 1 -16.55 -15.80 3.36
C MET A 1 -15.14 -16.12 3.83
N ASP A 2 -14.40 -16.95 3.09
CA ASP A 2 -13.12 -17.51 3.53
C ASP A 2 -12.05 -17.18 2.48
N PRO A 3 -11.40 -16.00 2.58
CA PRO A 3 -10.51 -15.50 1.53
C PRO A 3 -9.17 -16.25 1.45
N GLY A 4 -8.80 -17.00 2.50
CA GLY A 4 -7.52 -17.71 2.60
C GLY A 4 -6.34 -16.78 2.89
N LEU A 5 -6.11 -15.79 2.02
CA LEU A 5 -5.10 -14.75 2.19
C LEU A 5 -5.75 -13.36 2.26
N ILE A 6 -5.19 -12.47 3.08
CA ILE A 6 -5.56 -11.06 3.12
C ILE A 6 -4.31 -10.17 3.00
N TYR A 7 -4.51 -8.94 2.54
CA TYR A 7 -3.51 -7.87 2.60
C TYR A 7 -3.87 -6.98 3.78
N ASP A 8 -3.17 -7.18 4.90
CA ASP A 8 -3.43 -6.41 6.12
C ASP A 8 -2.49 -5.19 6.20
N MET A 9 -2.93 -4.16 6.91
CA MET A 9 -2.14 -2.97 7.22
C MET A 9 -1.61 -3.12 8.64
N ASP A 10 -0.32 -3.40 8.78
CA ASP A 10 0.34 -3.85 10.03
C ASP A 10 0.02 -2.99 11.27
N VAL A 11 -0.13 -1.68 11.10
CA VAL A 11 -0.41 -0.70 12.17
C VAL A 11 -1.74 0.05 11.92
N GLN A 12 -2.58 -0.46 11.02
CA GLN A 12 -3.89 0.07 10.62
C GLN A 12 -3.86 1.55 10.23
N VAL A 13 -4.35 2.43 11.11
CA VAL A 13 -4.49 3.87 10.86
C VAL A 13 -3.11 4.54 10.72
N GLN A 14 -2.10 4.02 11.40
CA GLN A 14 -0.76 4.62 11.32
C GLN A 14 -0.14 4.44 9.93
N ASP A 15 -0.36 3.31 9.26
CA ASP A 15 0.14 3.10 7.90
C ASP A 15 -0.48 4.10 6.90
N TYR A 16 -1.76 4.44 7.08
CA TYR A 16 -2.40 5.50 6.29
C TYR A 16 -1.82 6.89 6.61
N ILE A 17 -1.50 7.18 7.88
CA ILE A 17 -0.84 8.43 8.26
C ILE A 17 0.53 8.52 7.59
N GLU A 18 1.34 7.47 7.69
CA GLU A 18 2.68 7.41 7.10
C GLU A 18 2.64 7.51 5.57
N PHE A 19 1.67 6.86 4.93
CA PHE A 19 1.43 6.99 3.50
C PHE A 19 1.11 8.42 3.08
N LEU A 20 0.20 9.10 3.81
CA LEU A 20 -0.11 10.51 3.54
C LEU A 20 1.12 11.41 3.79
N CYS A 21 1.95 11.09 4.79
CA CYS A 21 3.24 11.76 4.98
C CYS A 21 4.17 11.55 3.77
N GLY A 22 4.28 10.32 3.25
CA GLY A 22 5.09 10.00 2.06
C GLY A 22 4.60 10.65 0.76
N LEU A 23 3.29 10.93 0.66
CA LEU A 23 2.72 11.74 -0.42
C LEU A 23 3.00 13.25 -0.28
N GLY A 24 3.62 13.70 0.82
CA GLY A 24 3.98 15.10 1.03
C GLY A 24 2.82 15.98 1.50
N TYR A 25 1.79 15.41 2.15
CA TYR A 25 0.68 16.21 2.69
C TYR A 25 1.17 17.18 3.76
N ASN A 26 0.79 18.45 3.64
CA ASN A 26 1.16 19.47 4.61
C ASN A 26 0.28 19.41 5.88
N ALA A 27 0.68 20.15 6.93
CA ALA A 27 0.00 20.11 8.22
C ALA A 27 -1.48 20.54 8.17
N LYS A 28 -1.87 21.42 7.25
CA LYS A 28 -3.28 21.82 7.08
C LYS A 28 -4.09 20.68 6.47
N GLN A 29 -3.57 20.04 5.42
CA GLN A 29 -4.20 18.89 4.76
C GLN A 29 -4.30 17.70 5.72
N MET A 30 -3.21 17.37 6.42
CA MET A 30 -3.20 16.29 7.42
C MET A 30 -4.28 16.50 8.47
N ARG A 31 -4.36 17.68 9.11
CA ARG A 31 -5.39 17.99 10.11
C ARG A 31 -6.81 17.80 9.59
N ALA A 32 -7.06 18.14 8.33
CA ALA A 32 -8.37 17.98 7.72
C ALA A 32 -8.72 16.51 7.50
N VAL A 33 -7.78 15.71 6.99
CA VAL A 33 -7.99 14.30 6.65
C VAL A 33 -8.06 13.42 7.90
N ILE A 34 -7.04 13.48 8.76
CA ILE A 34 -6.94 12.58 9.92
C ILE A 34 -7.79 13.05 11.11
N ARG A 35 -8.29 14.30 11.06
CA ARG A 35 -9.11 14.94 12.10
C ARG A 35 -8.46 14.92 13.49
N ARG A 36 -7.13 15.02 13.55
CA ARG A 36 -6.32 15.06 14.79
C ARG A 36 -5.33 16.22 14.76
N ARG A 37 -4.96 16.72 15.94
CA ARG A 37 -4.00 17.84 16.09
C ARG A 37 -2.53 17.41 16.08
N ARG A 38 -2.25 16.15 16.42
CA ARG A 38 -0.91 15.58 16.52
C ARG A 38 -0.87 14.23 15.81
N TRP A 39 0.24 13.96 15.14
CA TRP A 39 0.56 12.70 14.47
C TRP A 39 2.09 12.62 14.34
N SER A 40 2.60 11.43 14.06
CA SER A 40 4.01 11.18 13.78
C SER A 40 4.16 10.61 12.37
N CYS A 41 5.22 11.03 11.68
CA CYS A 41 5.66 10.43 10.43
C CYS A 41 7.03 9.80 10.71
N SER A 42 7.05 8.50 11.02
CA SER A 42 8.28 7.74 11.29
C SER A 42 8.86 7.18 10.00
N ALA A 43 8.03 6.44 9.26
CA ALA A 43 8.31 6.10 7.87
C ALA A 43 7.49 7.01 6.93
N GLN A 44 7.94 7.09 5.68
CA GLN A 44 7.29 7.84 4.60
C GLN A 44 7.12 6.94 3.37
N PRO A 45 6.43 5.80 3.49
CA PRO A 45 6.17 4.92 2.37
C PRO A 45 5.29 5.63 1.33
N THR A 46 5.53 5.35 0.06
CA THR A 46 4.70 5.85 -1.05
C THR A 46 3.73 4.80 -1.59
N GLU A 47 3.67 3.64 -0.95
CA GLU A 47 2.76 2.54 -1.28
C GLU A 47 2.15 1.91 -0.04
N LEU A 48 0.91 1.44 -0.18
CA LEU A 48 0.20 0.67 0.84
C LEU A 48 0.26 -0.83 0.54
N ASN A 49 0.03 -1.66 1.55
CA ASN A 49 -0.21 -3.08 1.37
C ASN A 49 -1.63 -3.34 0.82
N TYR A 50 -1.88 -2.87 -0.40
CA TYR A 50 -3.21 -2.84 -1.01
C TYR A 50 -3.38 -4.00 -2.02
N PRO A 51 -4.58 -4.63 -2.13
CA PRO A 51 -4.82 -5.82 -2.97
C PRO A 51 -4.91 -5.52 -4.48
N SER A 52 -4.28 -4.44 -4.93
CA SER A 52 -4.17 -4.09 -6.34
C SER A 52 -2.86 -3.37 -6.65
N PHE A 53 -2.52 -3.37 -7.93
CA PHE A 53 -1.32 -2.74 -8.48
C PHE A 53 -1.72 -1.70 -9.51
N MET A 54 -1.10 -0.52 -9.42
CA MET A 54 -1.29 0.56 -10.39
C MET A 54 0.07 1.18 -10.72
N ALA A 55 0.42 1.16 -12.00
CA ALA A 55 1.60 1.80 -12.54
C ALA A 55 1.17 2.87 -13.54
N ILE A 56 1.74 4.08 -13.41
CA ILE A 56 1.55 5.19 -14.34
C ILE A 56 2.91 5.51 -14.92
N PHE A 57 3.00 5.48 -16.25
CA PHE A 57 4.22 5.76 -16.99
C PHE A 57 3.96 6.94 -17.94
N ASP A 58 4.11 8.17 -17.45
CA ASP A 58 4.01 9.36 -18.28
C ASP A 58 5.37 9.64 -18.97
N GLY A 59 5.37 10.33 -20.11
CA GLY A 59 6.54 10.41 -20.99
C GLY A 59 7.79 11.13 -20.44
N LYS A 60 8.88 10.98 -21.20
CA LYS A 60 10.24 11.57 -21.13
C LYS A 60 11.09 11.31 -19.86
N ASP A 61 10.55 11.34 -18.65
CA ASP A 61 11.37 11.30 -17.40
C ASP A 61 10.92 10.27 -16.34
N PHE A 62 9.96 9.38 -16.64
CA PHE A 62 9.49 8.37 -15.69
C PHE A 62 10.31 7.08 -15.70
N PRO A 63 10.38 6.35 -14.56
CA PRO A 63 11.08 5.08 -14.50
C PRO A 63 10.45 4.07 -15.46
N ARG A 64 11.28 3.37 -16.25
CA ARG A 64 10.84 2.34 -17.21
C ARG A 64 10.19 1.13 -16.55
N ALA A 65 10.32 1.00 -15.22
CA ALA A 65 9.75 -0.07 -14.43
C ALA A 65 9.36 0.46 -13.05
N LYS A 66 8.31 -0.13 -12.47
CA LYS A 66 7.87 0.14 -11.10
C LYS A 66 7.81 -1.17 -10.33
N ASN A 67 8.52 -1.21 -9.20
CA ASN A 67 8.49 -2.36 -8.30
C ASN A 67 7.45 -2.14 -7.21
N PHE A 68 6.68 -3.19 -6.91
CA PHE A 68 5.67 -3.18 -5.87
C PHE A 68 6.03 -4.22 -4.81
N SER A 69 5.87 -3.87 -3.54
CA SER A 69 6.01 -4.82 -2.42
C SER A 69 4.69 -4.96 -1.68
N ARG A 70 4.27 -6.20 -1.41
CA ARG A 70 3.06 -6.53 -0.67
C ARG A 70 3.34 -7.68 0.30
N VAL A 71 2.66 -7.64 1.44
CA VAL A 71 2.67 -8.70 2.44
C VAL A 71 1.29 -9.36 2.44
N VAL A 72 1.24 -10.69 2.39
CA VAL A 72 -0.01 -11.43 2.46
C VAL A 72 -0.04 -12.26 3.73
N THR A 73 -1.16 -12.19 4.45
CA THR A 73 -1.38 -12.91 5.71
C THR A 73 -2.31 -14.08 5.44
N ASN A 74 -1.87 -15.29 5.78
CA ASN A 74 -2.71 -16.48 5.76
C ASN A 74 -3.69 -16.45 6.94
N VAL A 75 -4.98 -16.29 6.64
CA VAL A 75 -6.08 -16.32 7.62
C VAL A 75 -6.83 -17.65 7.61
N GLY A 76 -6.39 -18.60 6.80
CA GLY A 76 -6.89 -19.97 6.82
C GLY A 76 -6.35 -20.77 8.01
N ASN A 77 -7.15 -21.71 8.51
CA ASN A 77 -6.79 -22.55 9.67
C ASN A 77 -5.63 -23.53 9.42
N LYS A 78 -5.19 -23.70 8.16
CA LYS A 78 -4.15 -24.66 7.77
C LYS A 78 -2.95 -23.94 7.18
N LYS A 79 -1.76 -24.46 7.48
CA LYS A 79 -0.54 -24.13 6.73
C LYS A 79 -0.73 -24.59 5.29
N SER A 80 -0.54 -23.67 4.36
CA SER A 80 -0.82 -23.89 2.94
C SER A 80 0.31 -23.31 2.09
N ILE A 81 0.55 -23.91 0.92
CA ILE A 81 1.50 -23.40 -0.08
C ILE A 81 0.69 -22.73 -1.19
N TYR A 82 1.04 -21.49 -1.51
CA TYR A 82 0.39 -20.70 -2.56
C TYR A 82 1.35 -20.52 -3.73
N ARG A 83 0.82 -20.56 -4.95
CA ARG A 83 1.57 -20.29 -6.19
C ARG A 83 0.98 -19.06 -6.85
N ALA A 84 1.82 -18.07 -7.14
CA ALA A 84 1.42 -16.90 -7.91
C ALA A 84 1.18 -17.28 -9.37
N VAL A 85 0.07 -16.80 -9.93
CA VAL A 85 -0.25 -16.89 -11.35
C VAL A 85 -0.34 -15.46 -11.87
N LEU A 86 0.38 -15.16 -12.95
CA LEU A 86 0.52 -13.82 -13.48
C LEU A 86 -0.31 -13.68 -14.75
N GLY A 87 -1.23 -12.71 -14.75
CA GLY A 87 -1.87 -12.20 -15.96
C GLY A 87 -1.24 -10.86 -16.31
N VAL A 88 -0.39 -10.81 -17.34
CA VAL A 88 0.30 -9.59 -17.75
C VAL A 88 -0.63 -8.78 -18.66
N PRO A 89 -0.92 -7.50 -18.35
CA PRO A 89 -1.71 -6.64 -19.23
C PRO A 89 -1.02 -6.46 -20.58
N THR A 90 -1.81 -6.47 -21.65
CA THR A 90 -1.34 -6.12 -22.99
C THR A 90 -1.21 -4.59 -23.12
N SER A 91 -0.19 -4.14 -23.84
CA SER A 91 0.00 -2.73 -24.22
C SER A 91 -1.02 -2.26 -25.24
#